data_AF-A0A959ZD63-F1
#
_entry.id   AF-A0A959ZD63-F1
#
_cell.length_a   1.000
_cell.length_b   1.000
_cell.length_c   1.000
_cell.angle_alpha   90.00
_cell.angle_beta   90.00
_cell.angle_gamma   90.00
#
_symmetry.space_group_name_H-M   'P 1'
#
loop_
_entity.id
_entity.type
_entity.pdbx_description
1 polymer ?
#
loop_
_entity_poly.entity_id
_entity_poly.type
_entity_poly.pdbx_seq_one_letter_code
_entity_poly.pdbx_strand_id
1 'polypeptide(L)'
;MLEPVTALCPDDLCPDLVNAEQGQKSRLEALYSDLKYVEGKLLLPPGLGDKLPDVSSNFEGFGDNGDDEPVELGKRSHKRGDLAVKAEAQSDPELYEQFIRQIPDSDRGLTVMHMHLPHQVWKYDLQGNEYNDSPIEQLSRSLGNWMVNSNGITVSQSRMYVQTGFADRLLGQMRRKLESMGLWNKALVIVTADHGISFQGDGVPQRQADKRAMGEVANPPLFIKYPGQRKGVVSRKHSMTLDIVPTIAKTLGVRNLYRTDGVPLQGPVPKRDVTVTDPEGNLFTVGLGEMIAQRRAAIARADERLGTGSFYTLGPAPGLIGRRVAPVPPGIHDALLDEPDQGEAYDPGEDLIPMFITGSWNGTVPAAPRKAPIFAIAVNGRVRATARPFDFDGAARWGALVNPASIHQGKNRIGIYRLAGKRLIPLGGNF
;
A
#
# COMPACT_ATOMS: atom_id res chain seq x y z
N MET A 1 -4.51 -18.92 -13.72
CA MET A 1 -3.38 -18.23 -13.06
C MET A 1 -3.55 -16.77 -13.39
N LEU A 2 -3.41 -15.86 -12.41
CA LEU A 2 -3.52 -14.43 -12.64
C LEU A 2 -2.25 -13.75 -12.13
N GLU A 3 -1.49 -13.15 -13.05
CA GLU A 3 -0.19 -12.53 -12.81
C GLU A 3 -0.10 -11.18 -13.52
N PRO A 4 -0.50 -10.07 -12.87
CA PRO A 4 -0.57 -8.76 -13.52
C PRO A 4 0.83 -8.19 -13.82
N VAL A 5 1.83 -8.55 -13.01
CA VAL A 5 3.20 -7.99 -13.07
C VAL A 5 4.25 -9.04 -13.41
N THR A 6 3.97 -10.33 -13.17
CA THR A 6 4.94 -11.41 -13.38
C THR A 6 4.56 -12.33 -14.54
N ALA A 7 5.55 -13.06 -15.04
CA ALA A 7 5.36 -14.17 -15.97
C ALA A 7 6.03 -15.42 -15.37
N LEU A 8 5.47 -15.94 -14.26
CA LEU A 8 6.00 -17.14 -13.62
C LEU A 8 5.54 -18.42 -14.33
N CYS A 9 4.41 -18.38 -15.04
CA CYS A 9 4.04 -19.48 -15.92
C CYS A 9 4.92 -19.51 -17.18
N PRO A 10 5.64 -20.61 -17.45
CA PRO A 10 6.39 -20.72 -18.70
C PRO A 10 5.43 -20.89 -19.90
N ASP A 11 5.88 -20.40 -21.07
CA ASP A 11 5.06 -20.27 -22.28
C ASP A 11 4.48 -21.59 -22.79
N ASP A 12 5.17 -22.71 -22.53
CA ASP A 12 4.75 -24.06 -22.91
C ASP A 12 3.55 -24.57 -22.09
N LEU A 13 3.34 -24.01 -20.89
CA LEU A 13 2.25 -24.38 -19.98
C LEU A 13 1.09 -23.37 -19.99
N CYS A 14 1.34 -22.13 -20.42
CA CYS A 14 0.33 -21.07 -20.49
C CYS A 14 0.35 -20.32 -21.84
N PRO A 15 0.03 -20.98 -22.97
CA PRO A 15 0.10 -20.37 -24.31
C PRO A 15 -0.84 -19.16 -24.49
N ASP A 16 -1.95 -19.12 -23.76
CA ASP A 16 -2.95 -18.05 -23.86
C ASP A 16 -2.51 -16.71 -23.21
N LEU A 17 -1.43 -16.70 -22.39
CA LEU A 17 -0.85 -15.46 -21.85
C LEU A 17 0.05 -14.72 -22.87
N VAL A 18 0.41 -15.40 -23.98
CA VAL A 18 1.34 -14.91 -25.01
C VAL A 18 0.60 -14.31 -26.22
N ASN A 19 -0.69 -14.62 -26.42
CA ASN A 19 -1.46 -14.15 -27.59
C ASN A 19 -1.86 -12.66 -27.59
N ALA A 20 -1.30 -11.86 -26.68
CA ALA A 20 -1.36 -10.39 -26.70
C ALA A 20 -0.01 -9.76 -27.10
N GLU A 21 0.76 -10.39 -28.00
CA GLU A 21 1.85 -9.69 -28.68
C GLU A 21 1.28 -8.64 -29.65
N GLN A 22 0.95 -7.48 -29.09
CA GLN A 22 0.86 -6.24 -29.84
C GLN A 22 2.14 -6.05 -30.67
N GLY A 23 2.00 -5.92 -31.98
CA GLY A 23 3.13 -5.79 -32.91
C GLY A 23 4.03 -4.59 -32.57
N GLN A 24 5.30 -4.61 -33.01
CA GLN A 24 6.28 -3.55 -32.72
C GLN A 24 5.77 -2.11 -32.92
N LYS A 25 4.89 -1.91 -33.91
CA LYS A 25 4.29 -0.62 -34.22
C LYS A 25 3.38 -0.09 -33.09
N SER A 26 2.50 -0.92 -32.54
CA SER A 26 1.60 -0.51 -31.45
C SER A 26 2.36 -0.27 -30.14
N ARG A 27 3.46 -1.00 -29.90
CA ARG A 27 4.36 -0.74 -28.76
C ARG A 27 5.06 0.63 -28.87
N LEU A 28 5.51 1.01 -30.08
CA LEU A 28 6.11 2.32 -30.32
C LEU A 28 5.08 3.46 -30.21
N GLU A 29 3.85 3.23 -30.68
CA GLU A 29 2.75 4.20 -30.56
C GLU A 29 2.32 4.40 -29.10
N ALA A 30 2.23 3.32 -28.31
CA ALA A 30 1.97 3.39 -26.87
C ALA A 30 3.10 4.14 -26.13
N LEU A 31 4.36 3.77 -26.37
CA LEU A 31 5.51 4.45 -25.78
C LEU A 31 5.54 5.95 -26.12
N TYR A 32 5.26 6.31 -27.37
CA TYR A 32 5.19 7.72 -27.78
C TYR A 32 4.04 8.47 -27.11
N SER A 33 2.88 7.83 -26.98
CA SER A 33 1.73 8.36 -26.23
C SER A 33 2.12 8.65 -24.78
N ASP A 34 2.84 7.73 -24.13
CA ASP A 34 3.21 7.85 -22.73
C ASP A 34 4.28 8.90 -22.48
N LEU A 35 5.30 8.94 -23.35
CA LEU A 35 6.33 9.97 -23.32
C LEU A 35 5.74 11.37 -23.38
N LYS A 36 4.67 11.59 -24.15
CA LYS A 36 3.98 12.88 -24.19
C LYS A 36 3.42 13.31 -22.83
N TYR A 37 2.86 12.39 -22.05
CA TYR A 37 2.31 12.70 -20.74
C TYR A 37 3.41 12.91 -19.69
N VAL A 38 4.45 12.08 -19.73
CA VAL A 38 5.64 12.24 -18.87
C VAL A 38 6.36 13.56 -19.17
N GLU A 39 6.60 13.87 -20.44
CA GLU A 39 7.21 15.13 -20.87
C GLU A 39 6.33 16.33 -20.49
N GLY A 40 5.01 16.22 -20.66
CA GLY A 40 4.06 17.24 -20.23
C GLY A 40 4.11 17.50 -18.73
N LYS A 41 4.19 16.46 -17.90
CA LYS A 41 4.34 16.59 -16.43
C LYS A 41 5.67 17.23 -16.03
N LEU A 42 6.74 17.06 -16.82
CA LEU A 42 8.07 17.61 -16.53
C LEU A 42 8.25 19.04 -17.02
N LEU A 43 7.64 19.41 -18.15
CA LEU A 43 7.91 20.68 -18.83
C LEU A 43 6.79 21.72 -18.71
N LEU A 44 5.56 21.32 -18.41
CA LEU A 44 4.44 22.27 -18.29
C LEU A 44 4.43 22.96 -16.91
N PRO A 45 3.94 24.21 -16.84
CA PRO A 45 3.68 24.88 -15.57
C PRO A 45 2.71 24.06 -14.70
N PRO A 46 2.82 24.12 -13.35
CA PRO A 46 2.03 23.29 -12.42
C PRO A 46 0.53 23.22 -12.76
N GLY A 47 -0.14 24.35 -12.98
CA GLY A 47 -1.59 24.36 -13.28
C GLY A 47 -2.02 23.70 -14.61
N LEU A 48 -1.09 23.41 -15.53
CA LEU A 48 -1.35 22.65 -16.77
C LEU A 48 -0.83 21.21 -16.65
N GLY A 49 0.31 21.02 -16.01
CA GLY A 49 0.87 19.70 -15.72
C GLY A 49 -0.05 18.87 -14.82
N ASP A 50 -0.66 19.49 -13.81
CA ASP A 50 -1.57 18.81 -12.87
C ASP A 50 -2.83 18.27 -13.53
N LYS A 51 -3.25 18.86 -14.66
CA LYS A 51 -4.41 18.42 -15.46
C LYS A 51 -4.11 17.22 -16.37
N LEU A 52 -2.84 16.87 -16.52
CA LEU A 52 -2.46 15.66 -17.26
C LEU A 52 -2.67 14.42 -16.38
N PRO A 53 -2.92 13.25 -16.99
CA PRO A 53 -2.98 11.97 -16.30
C PRO A 53 -1.82 11.75 -15.34
N ASP A 54 -2.08 11.08 -14.22
CA ASP A 54 -1.01 10.71 -13.30
C ASP A 54 -0.03 9.74 -13.97
N VAL A 55 1.26 10.04 -13.83
CA VAL A 55 2.38 9.25 -14.36
C VAL A 55 3.22 8.63 -13.25
N SER A 56 2.80 8.77 -11.99
CA SER A 56 3.56 8.36 -10.81
C SER A 56 3.11 7.01 -10.24
N SER A 57 1.85 6.64 -10.46
CA SER A 57 1.25 5.39 -9.99
C SER A 57 1.53 4.18 -10.88
N ASN A 58 2.07 4.40 -12.08
CA ASN A 58 1.93 3.47 -13.20
C ASN A 58 3.07 3.67 -14.25
N PHE A 59 3.37 2.67 -15.10
CA PHE A 59 4.62 2.64 -15.91
C PHE A 59 4.53 2.99 -17.42
N GLU A 60 3.34 3.08 -18.02
CA GLU A 60 3.03 3.33 -19.47
C GLU A 60 1.57 3.91 -19.62
N GLY A 61 0.83 3.73 -20.72
CA GLY A 61 -0.64 3.86 -20.93
C GLY A 61 -1.40 5.06 -20.35
N PHE A 62 -0.75 6.20 -20.15
CA PHE A 62 -1.32 7.36 -19.44
C PHE A 62 -2.52 7.99 -20.18
N GLY A 63 -2.78 7.63 -21.44
CA GLY A 63 -3.74 8.30 -22.32
C GLY A 63 -5.14 7.73 -22.45
N ASP A 64 -5.40 6.49 -22.02
CA ASP A 64 -6.58 5.73 -22.46
C ASP A 64 -7.88 6.11 -21.72
N ASN A 65 -8.99 6.25 -22.45
CA ASN A 65 -10.30 6.73 -21.95
C ASN A 65 -11.45 5.86 -22.50
N GLY A 66 -11.65 4.61 -22.05
CA GLY A 66 -12.67 3.69 -22.63
C GLY A 66 -14.11 3.79 -22.06
N ASP A 67 -15.08 4.26 -22.86
CA ASP A 67 -16.51 4.41 -22.49
C ASP A 67 -17.20 3.07 -22.17
N ASP A 68 -18.03 3.03 -21.12
CA ASP A 68 -19.38 2.40 -21.02
C ASP A 68 -19.77 1.94 -19.58
N GLU A 69 -21.06 2.12 -19.25
CA GLU A 69 -21.75 1.65 -18.03
C GLU A 69 -22.21 0.15 -18.13
N PRO A 70 -22.89 -0.46 -17.12
CA PRO A 70 -22.44 -0.74 -15.75
C PRO A 70 -22.68 -2.22 -15.34
N VAL A 71 -21.97 -2.73 -14.32
CA VAL A 71 -22.48 -3.87 -13.50
C VAL A 71 -22.25 -3.59 -12.03
N GLU A 72 -23.33 -3.65 -11.24
CA GLU A 72 -23.34 -3.37 -9.80
C GLU A 72 -22.70 -4.49 -8.95
N LEU A 73 -21.77 -4.07 -8.08
CA LEU A 73 -21.99 -4.02 -6.64
C LEU A 73 -21.15 -2.86 -6.06
N GLY A 74 -21.80 -1.76 -5.68
CA GLY A 74 -21.21 -0.74 -4.79
C GLY A 74 -20.68 0.56 -5.41
N LYS A 75 -21.42 1.15 -6.36
CA LYS A 75 -21.36 2.57 -6.80
C LYS A 75 -20.07 3.10 -7.46
N ARG A 76 -20.05 2.92 -8.79
CA ARG A 76 -19.66 3.81 -9.92
C ARG A 76 -18.26 4.43 -10.00
N SER A 77 -17.74 4.32 -11.22
CA SER A 77 -16.45 4.73 -11.77
C SER A 77 -16.54 6.04 -12.56
N HIS A 78 -15.43 6.79 -12.62
CA HIS A 78 -14.96 7.46 -13.84
C HIS A 78 -13.43 7.68 -13.83
N LYS A 79 -12.76 6.97 -14.76
CA LYS A 79 -11.45 7.12 -15.42
C LYS A 79 -10.49 8.24 -14.96
N ARG A 80 -9.24 7.87 -14.61
CA ARG A 80 -8.07 7.84 -15.53
C ARG A 80 -6.78 7.31 -14.85
N GLY A 81 -6.01 6.52 -15.59
CA GLY A 81 -4.56 6.32 -15.39
C GLY A 81 -4.17 4.86 -15.20
N ASP A 82 -4.19 4.06 -16.28
CA ASP A 82 -4.16 2.60 -16.21
C ASP A 82 -3.06 1.97 -17.08
N LEU A 83 -2.31 1.02 -16.51
CA LEU A 83 -1.39 0.10 -17.20
C LEU A 83 -1.66 -1.33 -16.77
N ALA A 84 -1.53 -2.35 -17.62
CA ALA A 84 -0.73 -2.47 -18.84
C ALA A 84 -1.55 -3.06 -19.98
N VAL A 85 -1.13 -2.84 -21.24
CA VAL A 85 -1.68 -3.63 -22.36
C VAL A 85 -1.07 -5.04 -22.34
N LYS A 86 -1.57 -5.83 -21.39
CA LYS A 86 -1.85 -7.25 -21.52
C LYS A 86 -3.14 -7.49 -20.74
N ALA A 87 -4.27 -7.42 -21.45
CA ALA A 87 -5.65 -7.40 -20.96
C ALA A 87 -6.03 -6.10 -20.23
N GLU A 88 -7.25 -5.63 -20.45
CA GLU A 88 -7.87 -4.41 -19.91
C GLU A 88 -7.37 -4.07 -18.51
N ALA A 89 -6.95 -2.83 -18.29
CA ALA A 89 -6.38 -2.41 -17.02
C ALA A 89 -7.46 -2.47 -15.94
N GLN A 90 -7.31 -3.47 -15.07
CA GLN A 90 -8.21 -3.76 -13.98
C GLN A 90 -7.50 -3.38 -12.69
N SER A 91 -8.21 -2.66 -11.83
CA SER A 91 -7.75 -2.35 -10.48
C SER A 91 -7.46 -3.63 -9.68
N ASP A 92 -6.62 -3.54 -8.64
CA ASP A 92 -6.36 -4.67 -7.73
C ASP A 92 -7.66 -5.33 -7.20
N PRO A 93 -8.71 -4.59 -6.79
CA PRO A 93 -10.01 -5.15 -6.46
C PRO A 93 -10.67 -5.93 -7.60
N GLU A 94 -10.69 -5.39 -8.83
CA GLU A 94 -11.32 -6.04 -9.99
C GLU A 94 -10.59 -7.33 -10.38
N LEU A 95 -9.25 -7.30 -10.41
CA LEU A 95 -8.42 -8.48 -10.65
C LEU A 95 -8.68 -9.55 -9.59
N TYR A 96 -8.82 -9.16 -8.33
CA TYR A 96 -9.18 -10.07 -7.25
C TYR A 96 -10.57 -10.69 -7.46
N GLU A 97 -11.57 -9.87 -7.81
CA GLU A 97 -12.92 -10.35 -8.06
C GLU A 97 -13.02 -11.29 -9.27
N GLN A 98 -12.25 -11.01 -10.32
CA GLN A 98 -12.14 -11.89 -11.47
C GLN A 98 -11.50 -13.22 -11.04
N PHE A 99 -10.38 -13.15 -10.32
CA PHE A 99 -9.66 -14.33 -9.83
C PHE A 99 -10.54 -15.22 -8.96
N ILE A 100 -11.25 -14.66 -7.97
CA ILE A 100 -12.04 -15.45 -7.02
C ILE A 100 -13.24 -16.14 -7.70
N ARG A 101 -13.76 -15.57 -8.79
CA ARG A 101 -14.82 -16.18 -9.62
C ARG A 101 -14.31 -17.34 -10.46
N GLN A 102 -13.02 -17.32 -10.84
CA GLN A 102 -12.39 -18.30 -11.72
C GLN A 102 -11.71 -19.45 -10.98
N ILE A 103 -11.73 -19.49 -9.63
CA ILE A 103 -11.21 -20.63 -8.87
C ILE A 103 -11.96 -21.90 -9.32
N PRO A 104 -11.27 -22.90 -9.91
CA PRO A 104 -11.92 -24.09 -10.43
C PRO A 104 -12.59 -24.88 -9.29
N ASP A 105 -13.79 -25.39 -9.53
CA ASP A 105 -14.43 -26.36 -8.63
C ASP A 105 -13.85 -27.76 -8.88
N SER A 106 -12.57 -27.91 -8.52
CA SER A 106 -11.80 -29.13 -8.70
C SER A 106 -10.88 -29.34 -7.50
N ASP A 107 -10.73 -30.59 -7.06
CA ASP A 107 -9.74 -30.99 -6.06
C ASP A 107 -8.35 -31.26 -6.69
N ARG A 108 -8.22 -31.08 -8.01
CA ARG A 108 -6.98 -31.20 -8.77
C ARG A 108 -6.72 -29.91 -9.53
N GLY A 109 -5.70 -29.18 -9.12
CA GLY A 109 -5.27 -27.96 -9.79
C GLY A 109 -4.25 -27.17 -8.98
N LEU A 110 -3.59 -26.22 -9.65
CA LEU A 110 -2.80 -25.17 -9.03
C LEU A 110 -3.48 -23.84 -9.35
N THR A 111 -3.83 -23.10 -8.30
CA THR A 111 -4.38 -21.76 -8.43
C THR A 111 -3.40 -20.78 -7.79
N VAL A 112 -2.92 -19.82 -8.58
CA VAL A 112 -1.99 -18.78 -8.15
C VAL A 112 -2.57 -17.43 -8.52
N MET A 113 -2.54 -16.52 -7.55
CA MET A 113 -2.81 -15.09 -7.71
C MET A 113 -1.55 -14.34 -7.28
N HIS A 114 -1.07 -13.48 -8.15
CA HIS A 114 -0.16 -12.40 -7.78
C HIS A 114 -0.97 -11.11 -7.68
N MET A 115 -0.99 -10.49 -6.51
CA MET A 115 -1.64 -9.20 -6.27
C MET A 115 -0.59 -8.11 -6.07
N HIS A 116 -0.88 -6.90 -6.53
CA HIS A 116 0.02 -5.77 -6.31
C HIS A 116 -0.12 -5.21 -4.88
N LEU A 117 -1.20 -5.51 -4.16
CA LEU A 117 -1.40 -5.06 -2.78
C LEU A 117 -0.38 -5.66 -1.78
N PRO A 118 0.11 -4.88 -0.78
CA PRO A 118 -0.14 -3.46 -0.54
C PRO A 118 1.01 -2.59 -1.09
N HIS A 119 1.48 -2.83 -2.32
CA HIS A 119 2.49 -1.99 -2.96
C HIS A 119 1.99 -0.54 -3.11
N GLN A 120 2.94 0.39 -3.20
CA GLN A 120 2.65 1.81 -3.44
C GLN A 120 2.19 2.04 -4.90
N VAL A 121 1.42 3.07 -5.22
CA VAL A 121 0.91 4.12 -4.32
C VAL A 121 -0.25 3.58 -3.47
N TRP A 122 -0.24 3.91 -2.18
CA TRP A 122 -1.27 3.41 -1.25
C TRP A 122 -2.55 4.22 -1.38
N LYS A 123 -3.53 3.78 -2.15
CA LYS A 123 -4.75 4.54 -2.47
C LYS A 123 -6.05 3.91 -1.96
N TYR A 124 -5.99 2.74 -1.34
CA TYR A 124 -7.19 2.03 -0.86
C TYR A 124 -7.43 2.19 0.64
N ASP A 125 -8.72 2.35 1.01
CA ASP A 125 -9.20 2.22 2.39
C ASP A 125 -9.33 0.74 2.82
N LEU A 126 -9.79 0.46 4.04
CA LEU A 126 -9.96 -0.91 4.56
C LEU A 126 -11.03 -1.74 3.81
N GLN A 127 -11.86 -1.10 2.98
CA GLN A 127 -12.92 -1.73 2.22
C GLN A 127 -12.52 -1.98 0.77
N GLY A 128 -11.43 -1.36 0.30
CA GLY A 128 -10.98 -1.40 -1.09
C GLY A 128 -11.48 -0.21 -1.92
N ASN A 129 -12.06 0.80 -1.28
CA ASN A 129 -12.45 2.03 -1.97
C ASN A 129 -11.22 2.93 -2.13
N GLU A 130 -11.13 3.62 -3.26
CA GLU A 130 -10.12 4.64 -3.46
C GLU A 130 -10.46 5.91 -2.67
N TYR A 131 -9.43 6.59 -2.18
CA TYR A 131 -9.55 7.86 -1.50
C TYR A 131 -8.79 8.96 -2.23
N ASN A 132 -9.10 10.20 -1.87
CA ASN A 132 -8.63 11.40 -2.56
C ASN A 132 -7.11 11.48 -2.73
N ASP A 133 -6.72 12.06 -3.86
CA ASP A 133 -5.34 12.35 -4.21
C ASP A 133 -4.74 13.46 -3.33
N SER A 134 -3.40 13.60 -3.37
CA SER A 134 -2.66 14.60 -2.61
C SER A 134 -1.25 14.86 -3.18
N PRO A 135 -0.73 16.12 -3.10
CA PRO A 135 0.66 16.44 -3.42
C PRO A 135 1.72 15.68 -2.60
N ILE A 136 1.34 15.02 -1.50
CA ILE A 136 2.24 14.21 -0.66
C ILE A 136 1.99 12.70 -0.80
N GLU A 137 1.45 12.25 -1.92
CA GLU A 137 1.26 10.83 -2.21
C GLU A 137 2.55 10.02 -2.31
N GLN A 138 3.58 10.59 -2.94
CA GLN A 138 4.84 9.91 -3.23
C GLN A 138 6.01 10.60 -2.52
N LEU A 139 6.31 10.15 -1.30
CA LEU A 139 7.35 10.74 -0.43
C LEU A 139 8.73 10.05 -0.52
N SER A 140 8.93 9.24 -1.54
CA SER A 140 10.17 8.54 -1.84
C SER A 140 10.44 8.55 -3.33
N ARG A 141 11.71 8.56 -3.74
CA ARG A 141 12.07 8.28 -5.14
C ARG A 141 11.81 6.80 -5.41
N SER A 142 11.17 6.44 -6.54
CA SER A 142 10.69 5.09 -6.88
C SER A 142 11.40 3.96 -6.11
N LEU A 143 12.67 3.65 -6.37
CA LEU A 143 13.41 2.59 -5.65
C LEU A 143 14.33 3.08 -4.52
N GLY A 144 14.42 4.39 -4.31
CA GLY A 144 15.48 5.04 -3.56
C GLY A 144 15.14 5.39 -2.12
N ASN A 145 15.71 6.49 -1.65
CA ASN A 145 15.57 6.93 -0.26
C ASN A 145 14.26 7.73 -0.06
N TRP A 146 13.80 7.72 1.20
CA TRP A 146 12.80 8.68 1.67
C TRP A 146 13.27 10.12 1.40
N MET A 147 12.39 10.95 0.85
CA MET A 147 12.64 12.37 0.58
C MET A 147 12.31 13.26 1.78
N VAL A 148 11.82 12.65 2.86
CA VAL A 148 11.26 13.28 4.05
C VAL A 148 11.88 12.70 5.31
N ASN A 149 11.78 13.45 6.41
CA ASN A 149 12.15 12.95 7.73
C ASN A 149 11.10 11.96 8.29
N SER A 150 11.31 11.48 9.51
CA SER A 150 10.42 10.49 10.14
C SER A 150 8.95 10.92 10.27
N ASN A 151 8.64 12.22 10.33
CA ASN A 151 7.26 12.70 10.36
C ASN A 151 6.56 12.48 9.01
N GLY A 152 7.24 12.70 7.89
CA GLY A 152 6.70 12.39 6.56
C GLY A 152 6.60 10.89 6.30
N ILE A 153 7.61 10.11 6.74
CA ILE A 153 7.57 8.63 6.67
C ILE A 153 6.35 8.08 7.43
N THR A 154 5.96 8.71 8.54
CA THR A 154 4.78 8.33 9.33
C THR A 154 3.50 8.38 8.49
N VAL A 155 3.37 9.36 7.59
CA VAL A 155 2.21 9.48 6.70
C VAL A 155 2.13 8.28 5.76
N SER A 156 3.20 8.01 5.01
CA SER A 156 3.33 6.85 4.13
C SER A 156 3.11 5.52 4.86
N GLN A 157 3.71 5.35 6.03
CA GLN A 157 3.59 4.13 6.82
C GLN A 157 2.14 3.89 7.29
N SER A 158 1.41 4.93 7.69
CA SER A 158 0.00 4.81 8.06
C SER A 158 -0.89 4.39 6.89
N ARG A 159 -0.64 4.93 5.68
CA ARG A 159 -1.35 4.57 4.45
C ARG A 159 -1.10 3.11 4.07
N MET A 160 0.17 2.67 4.15
CA MET A 160 0.54 1.27 3.94
C MET A 160 -0.19 0.32 4.91
N TYR A 161 -0.30 0.70 6.19
CA TYR A 161 -1.01 -0.13 7.18
C TYR A 161 -2.50 -0.26 6.88
N VAL A 162 -3.16 0.83 6.46
CA VAL A 162 -4.56 0.79 6.03
C VAL A 162 -4.73 -0.13 4.82
N GLN A 163 -3.92 0.02 3.77
CA GLN A 163 -4.00 -0.83 2.58
C GLN A 163 -3.62 -2.30 2.88
N THR A 164 -2.74 -2.56 3.85
CA THR A 164 -2.46 -3.92 4.35
C THR A 164 -3.69 -4.52 5.03
N GLY A 165 -4.48 -3.71 5.74
CA GLY A 165 -5.77 -4.15 6.30
C GLY A 165 -6.79 -4.50 5.21
N PHE A 166 -6.76 -3.84 4.06
CA PHE A 166 -7.55 -4.25 2.89
C PHE A 166 -7.09 -5.60 2.33
N ALA A 167 -5.77 -5.81 2.17
CA ALA A 167 -5.24 -7.11 1.74
C ALA A 167 -5.68 -8.24 2.70
N ASP A 168 -5.68 -8.02 4.01
CA ASP A 168 -6.20 -8.99 5.00
C ASP A 168 -7.69 -9.30 4.80
N ARG A 169 -8.52 -8.28 4.51
CA ARG A 169 -9.93 -8.47 4.17
C ARG A 169 -10.12 -9.39 2.95
N LEU A 170 -9.30 -9.22 1.91
CA LEU A 170 -9.29 -10.07 0.71
C LEU A 170 -8.88 -11.51 1.05
N LEU A 171 -7.90 -11.72 1.92
CA LEU A 171 -7.58 -13.07 2.39
C LEU A 171 -8.75 -13.73 3.13
N GLY A 172 -9.49 -12.95 3.93
CA GLY A 172 -10.71 -13.40 4.59
C GLY A 172 -11.82 -13.79 3.61
N GLN A 173 -11.99 -13.04 2.52
CA GLN A 173 -12.93 -13.37 1.43
C GLN A 173 -12.51 -14.66 0.70
N MET A 174 -11.24 -14.80 0.35
CA MET A 174 -10.69 -15.99 -0.32
C MET A 174 -10.93 -17.23 0.52
N ARG A 175 -10.65 -17.16 1.83
CA ARG A 175 -10.95 -18.25 2.75
C ARG A 175 -12.42 -18.66 2.71
N ARG A 176 -13.35 -17.69 2.83
CA ARG A 176 -14.80 -17.98 2.80
C ARG A 176 -15.24 -18.59 1.48
N LYS A 177 -14.69 -18.13 0.35
CA LYS A 177 -14.95 -18.74 -0.96
C LYS A 177 -14.51 -20.21 -0.98
N LEU A 178 -13.27 -20.49 -0.59
CA LEU A 178 -12.76 -21.87 -0.52
C LEU A 178 -13.57 -22.74 0.44
N GLU A 179 -14.07 -22.20 1.55
CA GLU A 179 -14.98 -22.90 2.48
C GLU A 179 -16.32 -23.22 1.79
N SER A 180 -16.91 -22.26 1.06
CA SER A 180 -18.18 -22.46 0.34
C SER A 180 -18.11 -23.53 -0.75
N MET A 181 -16.93 -23.71 -1.36
CA MET A 181 -16.67 -24.75 -2.37
C MET A 181 -16.26 -26.10 -1.74
N GLY A 182 -16.17 -26.20 -0.42
CA GLY A 182 -15.65 -27.40 0.26
C GLY A 182 -14.16 -27.67 0.00
N LEU A 183 -13.45 -26.73 -0.62
CA LEU A 183 -12.02 -26.83 -0.96
C LEU A 183 -11.12 -26.47 0.23
N TRP A 184 -11.56 -25.57 1.12
CA TRP A 184 -10.73 -25.05 2.21
C TRP A 184 -10.10 -26.17 3.03
N ASN A 185 -10.83 -27.24 3.36
CA ASN A 185 -10.29 -28.35 4.15
C ASN A 185 -9.30 -29.22 3.36
N LYS A 186 -9.50 -29.36 2.04
CA LYS A 186 -8.73 -30.25 1.16
C LYS A 186 -7.46 -29.58 0.61
N ALA A 187 -7.49 -28.27 0.38
CA ALA A 187 -6.42 -27.53 -0.27
C ALA A 187 -5.18 -27.33 0.62
N LEU A 188 -4.01 -27.29 -0.01
CA LEU A 188 -2.84 -26.58 0.51
C LEU A 188 -3.01 -25.10 0.15
N VAL A 189 -3.05 -24.22 1.15
CA VAL A 189 -3.15 -22.77 0.93
C VAL A 189 -1.87 -22.12 1.44
N ILE A 190 -1.22 -21.34 0.59
CA ILE A 190 0.00 -20.60 0.92
C ILE A 190 -0.24 -19.13 0.61
N VAL A 191 0.10 -18.26 1.55
CA VAL A 191 0.06 -16.80 1.38
C VAL A 191 1.43 -16.26 1.79
N THR A 192 2.06 -15.49 0.92
CA THR A 192 3.37 -14.87 1.16
C THR A 192 3.45 -13.53 0.45
N ALA A 193 4.46 -12.73 0.78
CA ALA A 193 4.94 -11.64 -0.07
C ALA A 193 6.32 -12.01 -0.63
N ASP A 194 6.73 -11.29 -1.68
CA ASP A 194 8.06 -11.34 -2.27
C ASP A 194 9.11 -10.69 -1.35
N HIS A 195 8.79 -9.52 -0.79
CA HIS A 195 9.63 -8.79 0.15
C HIS A 195 8.81 -7.85 1.05
N GLY A 196 9.48 -7.15 1.97
CA GLY A 196 8.91 -6.07 2.77
C GLY A 196 9.37 -4.68 2.29
N ILE A 197 9.11 -3.66 3.10
CA ILE A 197 9.51 -2.27 2.83
C ILE A 197 10.09 -1.65 4.10
N SER A 198 11.19 -0.92 3.95
CA SER A 198 11.87 -0.21 5.03
C SER A 198 11.29 1.19 5.22
N PHE A 199 10.79 1.45 6.42
CA PHE A 199 10.43 2.79 6.89
C PHE A 199 11.55 3.40 7.75
N GLN A 200 12.79 2.90 7.66
CA GLN A 200 13.86 3.34 8.53
C GLN A 200 14.16 4.85 8.37
N GLY A 201 14.28 5.35 7.14
CA GLY A 201 14.72 6.72 6.86
C GLY A 201 16.24 6.86 6.86
N ASP A 202 16.74 8.08 7.02
CA ASP A 202 18.16 8.40 7.22
C ASP A 202 19.12 7.79 6.17
N GLY A 203 18.71 7.84 4.90
CA GLY A 203 19.50 7.34 3.78
C GLY A 203 19.52 5.81 3.64
N VAL A 204 18.62 5.11 4.34
CA VAL A 204 18.32 3.70 4.05
C VAL A 204 17.27 3.64 2.93
N PRO A 205 17.55 2.90 1.85
CA PRO A 205 16.58 2.68 0.78
C PRO A 205 15.32 1.98 1.29
N GLN A 206 14.16 2.32 0.73
CA GLN A 206 12.89 1.70 1.15
C GLN A 206 12.73 0.26 0.66
N ARG A 207 13.20 -0.05 -0.56
CA ARG A 207 12.91 -1.32 -1.24
C ARG A 207 14.16 -2.10 -1.65
N GLN A 208 15.29 -1.43 -1.84
CA GLN A 208 16.55 -2.09 -2.15
C GLN A 208 17.11 -2.83 -0.94
N ALA A 209 17.84 -3.91 -1.20
CA ALA A 209 18.52 -4.65 -0.16
C ALA A 209 19.57 -3.76 0.52
N ASP A 210 19.45 -3.60 1.84
CA ASP A 210 20.40 -2.88 2.66
C ASP A 210 20.56 -3.64 3.98
N LYS A 211 21.80 -3.94 4.36
CA LYS A 211 22.10 -4.69 5.58
C LYS A 211 21.52 -4.03 6.83
N ARG A 212 21.30 -2.72 6.83
CA ARG A 212 20.73 -1.95 7.95
C ARG A 212 19.24 -2.22 8.18
N ALA A 213 18.51 -2.69 7.16
CA ALA A 213 17.05 -2.84 7.19
C ALA A 213 16.53 -4.22 6.75
N MET A 214 17.37 -5.26 6.82
CA MET A 214 16.96 -6.64 6.52
C MET A 214 15.79 -7.13 7.38
N GLY A 215 15.65 -6.61 8.60
CA GLY A 215 14.49 -6.89 9.46
C GLY A 215 13.15 -6.38 8.93
N GLU A 216 13.16 -5.39 8.04
CA GLU A 216 11.97 -4.83 7.37
C GLU A 216 11.81 -5.39 5.95
N VAL A 217 12.91 -5.52 5.20
CA VAL A 217 12.89 -5.92 3.78
C VAL A 217 12.85 -7.45 3.61
N ALA A 218 13.61 -8.21 4.40
CA ALA A 218 13.80 -9.66 4.23
C ALA A 218 12.91 -10.51 5.16
N ASN A 219 11.79 -9.96 5.63
CA ASN A 219 10.87 -10.63 6.56
C ASN A 219 9.41 -10.56 6.06
N PRO A 220 9.10 -11.12 4.87
CA PRO A 220 7.72 -11.20 4.40
C PRO A 220 6.87 -12.13 5.30
N PRO A 221 5.53 -11.96 5.33
CA PRO A 221 4.65 -12.94 5.95
C PRO A 221 4.71 -14.27 5.21
N LEU A 222 4.53 -15.39 5.92
CA LEU A 222 4.34 -16.70 5.32
C LEU A 222 3.28 -17.48 6.12
N PHE A 223 2.11 -17.68 5.51
CA PHE A 223 1.06 -18.53 6.04
C PHE A 223 0.97 -19.80 5.20
N ILE A 224 0.92 -20.96 5.87
CA ILE A 224 0.72 -22.26 5.23
C ILE A 224 -0.38 -23.01 5.97
N LYS A 225 -1.45 -23.35 5.24
CA LYS A 225 -2.51 -24.24 5.70
C LYS A 225 -2.42 -25.55 4.94
N TYR A 226 -2.09 -26.63 5.64
CA TYR A 226 -1.99 -27.97 5.03
C TYR A 226 -3.38 -28.62 4.86
N PRO A 227 -3.54 -29.56 3.90
CA PRO A 227 -4.74 -30.40 3.80
C PRO A 227 -5.10 -31.05 5.15
N GLY A 228 -6.38 -31.03 5.52
CA GLY A 228 -6.88 -31.59 6.78
C GLY A 228 -6.48 -30.83 8.06
N GLN A 229 -5.71 -29.76 7.98
CA GLN A 229 -5.32 -28.99 9.17
C GLN A 229 -6.52 -28.27 9.80
N ARG A 230 -6.74 -28.49 11.11
CA ARG A 230 -7.87 -27.91 11.87
C ARG A 230 -7.48 -26.86 12.91
N LYS A 231 -6.19 -26.75 13.24
CA LYS A 231 -5.67 -25.81 14.26
C LYS A 231 -4.48 -25.02 13.69
N GLY A 232 -4.44 -23.73 14.01
CA GLY A 232 -3.29 -22.87 13.71
C GLY A 232 -2.16 -23.09 14.71
N VAL A 233 -0.92 -22.93 14.25
CA VAL A 233 0.29 -23.02 15.06
C VAL A 233 1.29 -21.98 14.54
N VAL A 234 1.96 -21.29 15.46
CA VAL A 234 3.06 -20.39 15.12
C VAL A 234 4.35 -21.21 15.02
N SER A 235 4.91 -21.28 13.81
CA SER A 235 6.24 -21.87 13.59
C SER A 235 7.33 -20.82 13.78
N ARG A 236 8.36 -21.13 14.57
CA ARG A 236 9.56 -20.30 14.71
C ARG A 236 10.73 -20.77 13.84
N LYS A 237 10.47 -21.70 12.92
CA LYS A 237 11.49 -22.16 11.96
C LYS A 237 11.97 -20.99 11.11
N HIS A 238 13.26 -20.95 10.81
CA HIS A 238 13.80 -20.01 9.83
C HIS A 238 13.50 -20.50 8.42
N SER A 239 12.31 -20.16 7.93
CA SER A 239 11.90 -20.39 6.54
C SER A 239 12.45 -19.32 5.61
N MET A 240 12.59 -19.68 4.33
CA MET A 240 12.86 -18.80 3.21
C MET A 240 11.88 -19.08 2.08
N THR A 241 11.69 -18.14 1.16
CA THR A 241 10.87 -18.33 -0.04
C THR A 241 11.29 -19.58 -0.84
N LEU A 242 12.59 -19.90 -0.83
CA LEU A 242 13.16 -21.10 -1.46
C LEU A 242 12.54 -22.42 -0.93
N ASP A 243 12.00 -22.43 0.29
CA ASP A 243 11.41 -23.63 0.89
C ASP A 243 9.96 -23.90 0.43
N ILE A 244 9.31 -22.93 -0.23
CA ILE A 244 7.90 -23.03 -0.59
C ILE A 244 7.67 -24.18 -1.58
N VAL A 245 8.44 -24.22 -2.67
CA VAL A 245 8.34 -25.27 -3.69
C VAL A 245 8.56 -26.69 -3.13
N PRO A 246 9.66 -26.98 -2.41
CA PRO A 246 9.84 -28.32 -1.82
C PRO A 246 8.78 -28.65 -0.75
N THR A 247 8.21 -27.65 -0.08
CA THR A 247 7.07 -27.84 0.84
C THR A 247 5.80 -28.26 0.09
N ILE A 248 5.50 -27.61 -1.05
CA ILE A 248 4.38 -27.99 -1.94
C ILE A 248 4.59 -29.42 -2.43
N ALA A 249 5.76 -29.71 -3.02
CA ALA A 249 6.09 -31.02 -3.58
C ALA A 249 5.92 -32.15 -2.54
N LYS A 250 6.43 -31.95 -1.33
CA LYS A 250 6.27 -32.93 -0.23
C LYS A 250 4.81 -33.10 0.18
N THR A 251 4.02 -32.02 0.21
CA THR A 251 2.59 -32.11 0.55
C THR A 251 1.80 -32.89 -0.49
N LEU A 252 2.13 -32.71 -1.77
CA LEU A 252 1.48 -33.37 -2.90
C LEU A 252 2.01 -34.78 -3.19
N GLY A 253 3.04 -35.24 -2.47
CA GLY A 253 3.65 -36.56 -2.68
C GLY A 253 4.47 -36.67 -3.97
N VAL A 254 4.95 -35.54 -4.51
CA VAL A 254 5.82 -35.51 -5.69
C VAL A 254 7.18 -36.14 -5.34
N ARG A 255 7.53 -37.23 -6.02
CA ARG A 255 8.75 -38.01 -5.72
C ARG A 255 10.00 -37.51 -6.43
N ASN A 256 9.85 -36.96 -7.64
CA ASN A 256 10.95 -36.56 -8.51
C ASN A 256 10.95 -35.04 -8.71
N LEU A 257 11.10 -34.27 -7.63
CA LEU A 257 11.32 -32.83 -7.75
C LEU A 257 12.73 -32.59 -8.30
N TYR A 258 12.89 -31.56 -9.13
CA TYR A 258 14.22 -31.06 -9.50
C TYR A 258 15.01 -30.62 -8.25
N ARG A 259 16.33 -30.46 -8.40
CA ARG A 259 17.18 -30.04 -7.28
C ARG A 259 16.80 -28.62 -6.83
N THR A 260 16.46 -28.44 -5.56
CA THR A 260 16.16 -27.14 -4.93
C THR A 260 17.19 -26.81 -3.86
N ASP A 261 17.45 -25.51 -3.65
CA ASP A 261 18.27 -25.03 -2.52
C ASP A 261 17.47 -24.95 -1.21
N GLY A 262 16.14 -24.88 -1.29
CA GLY A 262 15.26 -24.94 -0.13
C GLY A 262 14.96 -26.36 0.35
N VAL A 263 14.27 -26.45 1.49
CA VAL A 263 13.86 -27.73 2.09
C VAL A 263 12.38 -27.75 2.47
N PRO A 264 11.70 -28.91 2.51
CA PRO A 264 10.30 -28.98 2.92
C PRO A 264 10.09 -28.58 4.39
N LEU A 265 9.21 -27.61 4.65
CA LEU A 265 8.95 -27.03 5.98
C LEU A 265 8.24 -27.98 6.96
N GLN A 266 7.74 -29.12 6.49
CA GLN A 266 7.25 -30.21 7.34
C GLN A 266 8.40 -30.90 8.10
N GLY A 267 9.65 -30.76 7.63
CA GLY A 267 10.86 -31.34 8.24
C GLY A 267 11.71 -30.32 9.03
N PRO A 268 12.92 -30.73 9.48
CA PRO A 268 13.90 -29.79 10.01
C PRO A 268 14.38 -28.82 8.93
N VAL A 269 14.74 -27.60 9.33
CA VAL A 269 15.34 -26.58 8.45
C VAL A 269 16.82 -26.41 8.81
N PRO A 270 17.73 -26.23 7.83
CA PRO A 270 19.14 -26.00 8.10
C PRO A 270 19.36 -24.64 8.78
N LYS A 271 20.46 -24.52 9.52
CA LYS A 271 20.97 -23.21 9.95
C LYS A 271 21.57 -22.52 8.73
N ARG A 272 21.10 -21.31 8.46
CA ARG A 272 21.54 -20.47 7.33
C ARG A 272 21.30 -19.00 7.68
N ASP A 273 22.05 -18.14 7.02
CA ASP A 273 21.92 -16.70 7.13
C ASP A 273 20.76 -16.19 6.27
N VAL A 274 20.33 -14.94 6.50
CA VAL A 274 19.32 -14.30 5.68
C VAL A 274 20.01 -13.61 4.52
N THR A 275 19.75 -14.06 3.30
CA THR A 275 20.33 -13.50 2.06
C THR A 275 19.24 -12.99 1.14
N VAL A 276 19.40 -11.77 0.63
CA VAL A 276 18.56 -11.15 -0.40
C VAL A 276 19.45 -10.69 -1.55
N THR A 277 18.94 -10.80 -2.76
CA THR A 277 19.58 -10.29 -3.97
C THR A 277 18.94 -8.97 -4.36
N ASP A 278 19.75 -7.95 -4.68
CA ASP A 278 19.24 -6.70 -5.25
C ASP A 278 18.96 -6.85 -6.77
N PRO A 279 18.32 -5.87 -7.42
CA PRO A 279 18.06 -5.90 -8.86
C PRO A 279 19.33 -6.02 -9.72
N GLU A 280 20.48 -5.56 -9.21
CA GLU A 280 21.78 -5.64 -9.88
C GLU A 280 22.48 -7.01 -9.69
N GLY A 281 21.89 -7.93 -8.93
CA GLY A 281 22.42 -9.27 -8.69
C GLY A 281 23.39 -9.37 -7.50
N ASN A 282 23.58 -8.29 -6.73
CA ASN A 282 24.42 -8.29 -5.54
C ASN A 282 23.72 -8.98 -4.38
N LEU A 283 24.49 -9.73 -3.59
CA LEU A 283 23.99 -10.47 -2.44
C LEU A 283 24.21 -9.71 -1.12
N PHE A 284 23.13 -9.52 -0.37
CA PHE A 284 23.13 -8.92 0.95
C PHE A 284 22.80 -9.97 1.99
N THR A 285 23.76 -10.27 2.85
CA THR A 285 23.64 -11.32 3.87
C THR A 285 23.79 -10.74 5.28
N VAL A 286 22.91 -11.17 6.18
CA VAL A 286 22.97 -10.91 7.63
C VAL A 286 22.63 -12.18 8.42
N GLY A 287 23.11 -12.28 9.65
CA GLY A 287 22.75 -13.39 10.53
C GLY A 287 21.28 -13.33 10.94
N LEU A 288 20.64 -14.50 11.15
CA LEU A 288 19.23 -14.55 11.59
C LEU A 288 18.96 -13.76 12.89
N GLY A 289 19.89 -13.81 13.85
CA GLY A 289 19.77 -13.06 15.11
C GLY A 289 19.78 -11.54 14.90
N GLU A 290 20.59 -11.07 13.96
CA GLU A 290 20.67 -9.66 13.58
C GLU A 290 19.38 -9.21 12.89
N MET A 291 18.89 -9.96 11.91
CA MET A 291 17.61 -9.66 11.24
C MET A 291 16.45 -9.59 12.23
N ILE A 292 16.38 -10.52 13.20
CA ILE A 292 15.36 -10.48 14.26
C ILE A 292 15.48 -9.23 15.14
N ALA A 293 16.70 -8.80 15.47
CA ALA A 293 16.93 -7.59 16.24
C ALA A 293 16.49 -6.33 15.46
N GLN A 294 16.83 -6.26 14.17
CA GLN A 294 16.39 -5.19 13.27
C GLN A 294 14.87 -5.12 13.17
N ARG A 295 14.19 -6.28 13.02
CA ARG A 295 12.73 -6.36 13.00
C ARG A 295 12.09 -5.81 14.27
N ARG A 296 12.64 -6.15 15.45
CA ARG A 296 12.16 -5.61 16.73
C ARG A 296 12.34 -4.10 16.81
N ALA A 297 13.48 -3.59 16.33
CA ALA A 297 13.74 -2.16 16.28
C ALA A 297 12.76 -1.43 15.32
N ALA A 298 12.43 -2.05 14.19
CA ALA A 298 11.44 -1.51 13.25
C ALA A 298 10.04 -1.41 13.85
N ILE A 299 9.59 -2.45 14.57
CA ILE A 299 8.32 -2.43 15.30
C ILE A 299 8.31 -1.32 16.34
N ALA A 300 9.37 -1.21 17.15
CA ALA A 300 9.47 -0.15 18.16
C ALA A 300 9.46 1.27 17.53
N ARG A 301 10.10 1.45 16.37
CA ARG A 301 10.03 2.71 15.61
C ARG A 301 8.62 3.00 15.11
N ALA A 302 7.92 1.99 14.61
CA ALA A 302 6.53 2.12 14.17
C ALA A 302 5.61 2.53 15.34
N ASP A 303 5.71 1.83 16.47
CA ASP A 303 4.94 2.13 17.69
C ASP A 303 5.19 3.55 18.19
N GLU A 304 6.43 4.04 18.10
CA GLU A 304 6.77 5.39 18.51
C GLU A 304 6.17 6.46 17.59
N ARG A 305 6.17 6.22 16.28
CA ARG A 305 5.66 7.16 15.26
C ARG A 305 4.14 7.20 15.22
N LEU A 306 3.52 6.02 15.29
CA LEU A 306 2.11 5.80 14.98
C LEU A 306 1.27 5.47 16.22
N GLY A 307 1.89 5.13 17.34
CA GLY A 307 1.18 4.50 18.46
C GLY A 307 0.70 3.09 18.13
N THR A 308 0.02 2.46 19.08
CA THR A 308 -0.44 1.06 19.01
C THR A 308 -1.96 0.96 18.85
N GLY A 309 -2.60 1.99 18.28
CA GLY A 309 -4.04 2.05 18.07
C GLY A 309 -4.52 1.19 16.90
N SER A 310 -5.81 1.28 16.57
CA SER A 310 -6.36 0.74 15.33
C SER A 310 -5.96 1.60 14.11
N PHE A 311 -6.15 1.07 12.90
CA PHE A 311 -5.72 1.69 11.63
C PHE A 311 -5.99 3.19 11.50
N TYR A 312 -7.21 3.65 11.80
CA TYR A 312 -7.59 5.07 11.72
C TYR A 312 -7.35 5.87 13.00
N THR A 313 -6.55 5.32 13.91
CA THR A 313 -6.10 6.02 15.13
C THR A 313 -4.59 6.18 15.19
N LEU A 314 -3.89 5.71 14.16
CA LEU A 314 -2.45 5.82 14.05
C LEU A 314 -2.02 7.28 13.93
N GLY A 315 -0.96 7.65 14.66
CA GLY A 315 -0.34 8.95 14.63
C GLY A 315 0.42 9.28 15.92
N PRO A 316 1.03 10.47 16.00
CA PRO A 316 1.89 10.86 17.12
C PRO A 316 1.14 11.15 18.44
N ALA A 317 -0.19 11.23 18.43
CA ALA A 317 -1.00 11.50 19.63
C ALA A 317 -2.38 10.83 19.60
N PRO A 318 -2.47 9.49 19.59
CA PRO A 318 -3.74 8.76 19.48
C PRO A 318 -4.74 9.11 20.59
N GLY A 319 -4.25 9.49 21.78
CA GLY A 319 -5.08 9.90 22.90
C GLY A 319 -5.89 11.19 22.69
N LEU A 320 -5.62 11.96 21.62
CA LEU A 320 -6.46 13.10 21.24
C LEU A 320 -7.69 12.71 20.42
N ILE A 321 -7.71 11.52 19.83
CA ILE A 321 -8.77 11.11 18.92
C ILE A 321 -10.11 10.99 19.65
N GLY A 322 -11.16 11.53 19.04
CA GLY A 322 -12.50 11.62 19.61
C GLY A 322 -12.74 12.86 20.48
N ARG A 323 -11.70 13.61 20.86
CA ARG A 323 -11.82 14.86 21.61
C ARG A 323 -12.64 15.90 20.85
N ARG A 324 -13.60 16.54 21.53
CA ARG A 324 -14.40 17.63 20.95
C ARG A 324 -13.58 18.92 20.84
N VAL A 325 -13.80 19.67 19.78
CA VAL A 325 -13.18 20.97 19.52
C VAL A 325 -14.24 21.98 19.08
N ALA A 326 -14.03 23.24 19.44
CA ALA A 326 -14.81 24.35 18.89
C ALA A 326 -14.39 24.61 17.44
N PRO A 327 -15.28 25.11 16.56
CA PRO A 327 -14.92 25.46 15.18
C PRO A 327 -13.73 26.43 15.10
N VAL A 328 -12.97 26.34 14.01
CA VAL A 328 -11.92 27.31 13.70
C VAL A 328 -12.55 28.66 13.40
N PRO A 329 -12.14 29.76 14.05
CA PRO A 329 -12.62 31.09 13.72
C PRO A 329 -12.24 31.50 12.28
N PRO A 330 -13.08 32.27 11.57
CA PRO A 330 -12.70 32.86 10.29
C PRO A 330 -11.42 33.71 10.39
N GLY A 331 -10.63 33.76 9.32
CA GLY A 331 -9.41 34.56 9.23
C GLY A 331 -8.14 33.90 9.80
N ILE A 332 -8.23 32.65 10.28
CA ILE A 332 -7.08 31.88 10.74
C ILE A 332 -6.57 30.99 9.59
N HIS A 333 -5.34 31.25 9.15
CA HIS A 333 -4.73 30.64 7.95
C HIS A 333 -3.27 30.21 8.17
N ASP A 334 -2.90 29.85 9.40
CA ASP A 334 -1.56 29.35 9.70
C ASP A 334 -1.28 28.00 9.03
N ALA A 335 -2.30 27.14 8.94
CA ALA A 335 -2.29 25.90 8.18
C ALA A 335 -3.41 25.91 7.13
N LEU A 336 -3.08 25.48 5.92
CA LEU A 336 -3.99 25.43 4.77
C LEU A 336 -4.24 23.99 4.38
N LEU A 337 -5.44 23.69 3.88
CA LEU A 337 -5.73 22.44 3.18
C LEU A 337 -5.15 22.51 1.77
N ASP A 338 -4.66 21.38 1.25
CA ASP A 338 -4.23 21.31 -0.16
C ASP A 338 -5.44 21.51 -1.10
N GLU A 339 -6.61 20.97 -0.72
CA GLU A 339 -7.90 21.19 -1.37
C GLU A 339 -8.82 22.03 -0.45
N PRO A 340 -8.93 23.35 -0.66
CA PRO A 340 -9.71 24.24 0.21
C PRO A 340 -11.20 23.86 0.30
N ASP A 341 -11.75 23.39 -0.81
CA ASP A 341 -13.16 23.03 -0.96
C ASP A 341 -13.44 21.60 -0.45
N GLN A 342 -12.41 20.88 0.02
CA GLN A 342 -12.54 19.52 0.52
C GLN A 342 -13.57 19.45 1.64
N GLY A 343 -14.61 18.67 1.40
CA GLY A 343 -15.72 18.49 2.33
C GLY A 343 -16.78 19.59 2.27
N GLU A 344 -16.78 20.53 1.33
CA GLU A 344 -17.89 21.49 1.20
C GLU A 344 -19.19 20.81 0.72
N ALA A 345 -19.08 19.87 -0.22
CA ALA A 345 -20.21 19.18 -0.83
C ALA A 345 -19.85 17.74 -1.25
N TYR A 346 -19.39 16.91 -0.31
CA TYR A 346 -18.98 15.53 -0.62
C TYR A 346 -20.17 14.69 -1.11
N ASP A 347 -20.08 14.15 -2.33
CA ASP A 347 -21.01 13.15 -2.85
C ASP A 347 -20.33 11.78 -2.94
N PRO A 348 -20.66 10.81 -2.08
CA PRO A 348 -20.08 9.46 -2.14
C PRO A 348 -20.45 8.67 -3.41
N GLY A 349 -21.33 9.18 -4.27
CA GLY A 349 -21.65 8.59 -5.57
C GLY A 349 -20.81 9.13 -6.75
N GLU A 350 -20.11 10.25 -6.56
CA GLU A 350 -19.34 10.93 -7.61
C GLU A 350 -17.87 11.19 -7.20
N ASP A 351 -17.61 11.35 -5.90
CA ASP A 351 -16.30 11.74 -5.36
C ASP A 351 -15.54 10.56 -4.71
N LEU A 352 -14.21 10.62 -4.81
CA LEU A 352 -13.31 9.82 -3.97
C LEU A 352 -13.53 10.14 -2.48
N ILE A 353 -13.28 9.15 -1.61
CA ILE A 353 -13.42 9.35 -0.16
C ILE A 353 -12.43 10.43 0.30
N PRO A 354 -12.86 11.57 0.90
CA PRO A 354 -11.96 12.65 1.27
C PRO A 354 -11.29 12.38 2.63
N MET A 355 -10.68 11.20 2.78
CA MET A 355 -10.11 10.73 4.05
C MET A 355 -8.63 11.04 4.23
N PHE A 356 -7.90 11.39 3.17
CA PHE A 356 -6.51 11.83 3.28
C PHE A 356 -6.49 13.36 3.39
N ILE A 357 -6.47 13.85 4.62
CA ILE A 357 -6.47 15.29 4.90
C ILE A 357 -5.03 15.77 4.92
N THR A 358 -4.66 16.58 3.94
CA THR A 358 -3.29 17.09 3.76
C THR A 358 -3.27 18.59 3.57
N GLY A 359 -2.09 19.18 3.72
CA GLY A 359 -1.95 20.61 3.63
C GLY A 359 -0.55 21.14 3.83
N SER A 360 -0.47 22.47 3.83
CA SER A 360 0.74 23.24 4.12
C SER A 360 0.61 24.01 5.43
N TRP A 361 1.74 24.43 5.98
CA TRP A 361 1.84 25.20 7.22
C TRP A 361 2.82 26.36 7.04
N ASN A 362 2.43 27.56 7.46
CA ASN A 362 3.27 28.76 7.36
C ASN A 362 4.34 28.88 8.46
N GLY A 363 4.43 27.89 9.36
CA GLY A 363 5.44 27.86 10.40
C GLY A 363 6.68 27.05 10.04
N THR A 364 7.68 27.08 10.93
CA THR A 364 8.96 26.41 10.72
C THR A 364 8.95 24.98 11.23
N VAL A 365 9.34 24.03 10.38
CA VAL A 365 9.58 22.63 10.78
C VAL A 365 10.92 22.54 11.53
N PRO A 366 10.94 22.05 12.78
CA PRO A 366 12.20 21.86 13.50
C PRO A 366 13.04 20.74 12.87
N ALA A 367 14.36 20.93 12.83
CA ALA A 367 15.29 19.91 12.32
C ALA A 367 15.16 18.55 13.03
N ALA A 368 14.85 18.55 14.33
CA ALA A 368 14.56 17.33 15.08
C ALA A 368 13.05 16.98 14.98
N PRO A 369 12.66 15.86 14.32
CA PRO A 369 11.25 15.57 14.02
C PRO A 369 10.32 15.52 15.25
N ARG A 370 10.82 14.97 16.36
CA ARG A 370 10.09 14.89 17.65
C ARG A 370 9.80 16.26 18.29
N LYS A 371 10.52 17.31 17.90
CA LYS A 371 10.30 18.68 18.37
C LYS A 371 9.24 19.42 17.56
N ALA A 372 8.81 18.88 16.42
CA ALA A 372 7.71 19.46 15.65
C ALA A 372 6.42 19.57 16.50
N PRO A 373 5.56 20.56 16.26
CA PRO A 373 4.27 20.62 16.93
C PRO A 373 3.41 19.41 16.55
N ILE A 374 2.57 18.96 17.48
CA ILE A 374 1.53 17.96 17.18
C ILE A 374 0.32 18.70 16.65
N PHE A 375 -0.16 18.28 15.48
CA PHE A 375 -1.41 18.73 14.89
C PHE A 375 -2.52 17.73 15.21
N ALA A 376 -3.70 18.26 15.52
CA ALA A 376 -4.94 17.53 15.62
C ALA A 376 -5.83 17.95 14.45
N ILE A 377 -6.23 16.98 13.64
CA ILE A 377 -7.14 17.18 12.52
C ILE A 377 -8.54 16.79 13.02
N ALA A 378 -9.46 17.73 13.02
CA ALA A 378 -10.84 17.50 13.41
C ALA A 378 -11.76 17.50 12.21
N VAL A 379 -12.69 16.55 12.19
CA VAL A 379 -13.78 16.47 11.23
C VAL A 379 -15.08 16.50 12.03
N ASN A 380 -15.97 17.42 11.67
CA ASN A 380 -17.28 17.60 12.29
C ASN A 380 -17.19 17.79 13.82
N GLY A 381 -16.27 18.67 14.25
CA GLY A 381 -16.12 19.09 15.65
C GLY A 381 -15.42 18.08 16.57
N ARG A 382 -14.80 17.03 16.01
CA ARG A 382 -14.05 16.02 16.78
C ARG A 382 -12.72 15.70 16.11
N VAL A 383 -11.66 15.59 16.91
CA VAL A 383 -10.36 15.13 16.42
C VAL A 383 -10.50 13.71 15.87
N ARG A 384 -10.08 13.51 14.63
CA ARG A 384 -10.11 12.23 13.91
C ARG A 384 -8.74 11.69 13.58
N ALA A 385 -7.75 12.54 13.46
CA ALA A 385 -6.37 12.13 13.24
C ALA A 385 -5.39 13.10 13.91
N THR A 386 -4.14 12.66 14.00
CA THR A 386 -3.04 13.50 14.48
C THR A 386 -1.84 13.37 13.55
N ALA A 387 -1.08 14.44 13.42
CA ALA A 387 0.09 14.50 12.55
C ALA A 387 1.19 15.37 13.15
N ARG A 388 2.36 15.33 12.54
CA ARG A 388 3.45 16.29 12.74
C ARG A 388 3.83 16.85 11.37
N PRO A 389 4.13 18.15 11.25
CA PRO A 389 4.60 18.71 10.00
C PRO A 389 6.03 18.23 9.68
N PHE A 390 6.37 18.26 8.39
CA PHE A 390 7.66 17.90 7.83
C PHE A 390 7.95 18.75 6.59
N ASP A 391 9.23 18.92 6.25
CA ASP A 391 9.61 19.60 5.01
C ASP A 391 9.51 18.64 3.83
N PHE A 392 8.86 19.08 2.76
CA PHE A 392 8.80 18.40 1.48
C PHE A 392 8.58 19.40 0.36
N ASP A 393 9.37 19.27 -0.71
CA ASP A 393 9.29 20.12 -1.91
C ASP A 393 9.28 21.64 -1.60
N GLY A 394 10.21 22.07 -0.74
CA GLY A 394 10.36 23.47 -0.35
C GLY A 394 9.24 24.02 0.56
N ALA A 395 8.29 23.20 0.99
CA ALA A 395 7.18 23.60 1.84
C ALA A 395 7.11 22.77 3.14
N ALA A 396 6.60 23.39 4.21
CA ALA A 396 6.23 22.67 5.42
C ALA A 396 4.86 22.00 5.22
N ARG A 397 4.86 20.69 4.99
CA ARG A 397 3.68 19.87 4.73
C ARG A 397 3.21 19.15 5.98
N TRP A 398 1.95 18.75 6.00
CA TRP A 398 1.38 17.86 6.98
C TRP A 398 0.29 17.00 6.34
N GLY A 399 0.01 15.84 6.91
CA GLY A 399 -1.05 14.97 6.41
C GLY A 399 -1.37 13.84 7.35
N ALA A 400 -2.62 13.37 7.31
CA ALA A 400 -3.05 12.17 8.03
C ALA A 400 -4.33 11.59 7.43
N LEU A 401 -4.50 10.28 7.60
CA LEU A 401 -5.76 9.61 7.28
C LEU A 401 -6.74 9.78 8.43
N VAL A 402 -7.98 10.14 8.10
CA VAL A 402 -9.13 10.08 9.02
C VAL A 402 -9.96 8.84 8.74
N ASN A 403 -10.77 8.39 9.71
CA ASN A 403 -11.71 7.31 9.47
C ASN A 403 -12.79 7.76 8.47
N PRO A 404 -13.04 7.05 7.36
CA PRO A 404 -14.10 7.38 6.39
C PRO A 404 -15.47 7.55 7.04
N ALA A 405 -15.79 6.76 8.06
CA ALA A 405 -17.06 6.85 8.80
C ALA A 405 -17.24 8.17 9.59
N SER A 406 -16.22 9.04 9.64
CA SER A 406 -16.33 10.37 10.23
C SER A 406 -16.77 11.46 9.23
N ILE A 407 -16.84 11.11 7.95
CA ILE A 407 -17.23 11.94 6.82
C ILE A 407 -18.64 11.54 6.40
N HIS A 408 -19.51 12.49 6.10
CA HIS A 408 -20.88 12.25 5.64
C HIS A 408 -21.17 12.97 4.33
N GLN A 409 -22.17 12.52 3.58
CA GLN A 409 -22.60 13.21 2.36
C GLN A 409 -22.94 14.69 2.64
N GLY A 410 -22.51 15.58 1.77
CA GLY A 410 -22.66 17.03 1.88
C GLY A 410 -21.51 17.69 2.66
N LYS A 411 -21.85 18.71 3.46
CA LYS A 411 -20.87 19.59 4.11
C LYS A 411 -20.25 18.97 5.36
N ASN A 412 -18.95 18.75 5.33
CA ASN A 412 -18.07 18.35 6.42
C ASN A 412 -17.15 19.51 6.83
N ARG A 413 -17.14 19.83 8.13
CA ARG A 413 -16.22 20.85 8.65
C ARG A 413 -14.90 20.23 9.07
N ILE A 414 -13.82 20.66 8.45
CA ILE A 414 -12.45 20.27 8.72
C ILE A 414 -11.74 21.41 9.46
N GLY A 415 -11.12 21.10 10.58
CA GLY A 415 -10.34 22.07 11.35
C GLY A 415 -9.00 21.49 11.79
N ILE A 416 -7.97 22.32 11.71
CA ILE A 416 -6.60 21.98 12.05
C ILE A 416 -6.23 22.75 13.32
N TYR A 417 -5.66 22.06 14.29
CA TYR A 417 -5.28 22.63 15.57
C TYR A 417 -3.89 22.19 15.98
N ARG A 418 -3.11 23.08 16.60
CA ARG A 418 -1.86 22.74 17.27
C ARG A 418 -2.10 22.40 18.73
N LEU A 419 -1.49 21.32 19.21
CA LEU A 419 -1.44 21.02 20.64
C LEU A 419 -0.44 21.94 21.35
N ALA A 420 -0.91 22.70 22.34
CA ALA A 420 -0.09 23.51 23.23
C ALA A 420 -0.45 23.21 24.70
N GLY A 421 0.39 22.41 25.36
CA GLY A 421 0.06 21.82 26.66
C GLY A 421 -1.17 20.92 26.53
N LYS A 422 -2.27 21.25 27.22
CA LYS A 422 -3.56 20.54 27.10
C LYS A 422 -4.54 21.22 26.13
N ARG A 423 -4.21 22.39 25.58
CA ARG A 423 -5.11 23.18 24.72
C ARG A 423 -4.86 22.87 23.24
N LEU A 424 -5.93 22.96 22.44
CA LEU A 424 -5.87 22.88 20.99
C LEU A 424 -6.08 24.29 20.44
N ILE A 425 -5.03 24.85 19.83
CA ILE A 425 -5.03 26.21 19.26
C ILE A 425 -5.37 26.09 17.77
N PRO A 426 -6.42 26.76 17.27
CA PRO A 426 -6.76 26.73 15.84
C PRO A 426 -5.60 27.19 14.96
N LEU A 427 -5.40 26.49 13.84
CA LEU A 427 -4.41 26.84 12.81
C LEU A 427 -5.05 27.11 11.44
N GLY A 428 -6.22 26.56 11.15
CA GLY A 428 -6.93 26.77 9.88
C GLY A 428 -7.95 25.68 9.62
N GLY A 429 -8.69 25.75 8.51
CA GLY A 429 -9.74 24.80 8.16
C GLY A 429 -10.50 25.22 6.90
N ASN A 430 -11.51 24.45 6.53
CA ASN A 430 -12.49 24.85 5.52
C ASN A 430 -13.64 25.67 6.18
N PHE A 431 -14.30 26.55 5.44
CA PHE A 431 -15.24 27.53 6.01
C PHE A 431 -16.69 27.37 5.48
#